data_AF-A0A953RJD2-F1
#
_entry.id   AF-A0A953RJD2-F1
#
_cell.length_a   1.000
_cell.length_b   1.000
_cell.length_c   1.000
_cell.angle_alpha   90.00
_cell.angle_beta   90.00
_cell.angle_gamma   90.00
#
_symmetry.space_group_name_H-M   'P 1'
#
loop_
_entity.id
_entity.type
_entity.pdbx_description
1 polymer ?
#
loop_
_entity_poly.entity_id
_entity_poly.type
_entity_poly.pdbx_seq_one_letter_code
_entity_poly.pdbx_strand_id
1 'polypeptide(L)'
;MQQLTFCRWCVLVLTCMALVSTLTAQTTTTRNLSEFLNAQGTLCFPGGSPCLLFVPPVQDFVGYSDLTGRLMSADYAGLVNKCWPGLLPTSSDGTIIERPLRDGRAEIELILHTSNALTWVAQGDFTSGPVLFGQRWNESGTCGISSTSGLTSPALGDAFLHLVFVNPKPGYPLPDLEQLLGFPETGQEVTSLKVSVKAYGPLYGLPDIADGTPGEASTHQVGLLTKTHGKPAIDGFTVERIDLKPIGKK
;
A
#
# COMPACT_ATOMS: atom_id res chain seq x y z
N MET A 1 -51.59 1.77 79.31
CA MET A 1 -51.76 2.20 77.90
C MET A 1 -50.79 3.35 77.68
N GLN A 2 -49.88 3.42 76.71
CA GLN A 2 -49.41 2.61 75.57
C GLN A 2 -47.98 3.17 75.29
N GLN A 3 -46.94 2.33 75.28
CA GLN A 3 -46.18 1.88 74.09
C GLN A 3 -45.56 3.01 73.23
N LEU A 4 -44.22 3.13 73.22
CA LEU A 4 -43.28 2.68 72.14
C LEU A 4 -43.51 3.49 70.83
N THR A 5 -42.56 4.04 70.08
CA THR A 5 -41.18 3.61 69.76
C THR A 5 -40.59 4.54 68.68
N PHE A 6 -39.31 4.30 68.37
CA PHE A 6 -38.63 4.50 67.08
C PHE A 6 -37.95 5.85 66.82
N CYS A 7 -36.74 5.93 67.39
CA CYS A 7 -35.67 6.80 66.94
C CYS A 7 -35.23 6.37 65.53
N ARG A 8 -35.57 7.16 64.52
CA ARG A 8 -35.12 7.04 63.13
C ARG A 8 -33.62 7.35 63.02
N TRP A 9 -32.77 6.33 63.15
CA TRP A 9 -31.40 6.38 62.64
C TRP A 9 -31.37 5.64 61.29
N CYS A 10 -31.59 6.38 60.21
CA CYS A 10 -31.23 5.93 58.87
C CYS A 10 -29.71 6.09 58.73
N VAL A 11 -28.96 5.03 59.03
CA VAL A 11 -27.55 4.92 58.67
C VAL A 11 -27.49 4.74 57.15
N LEU A 12 -27.26 5.83 56.43
CA LEU A 12 -27.01 5.83 55.00
C LEU A 12 -25.57 5.33 54.79
N VAL A 13 -25.41 4.02 54.58
CA VAL A 13 -24.13 3.43 54.19
C VAL A 13 -23.88 3.83 52.73
N LEU A 14 -23.17 4.93 52.55
CA LEU A 14 -22.68 5.39 51.25
C LEU A 14 -21.52 4.46 50.85
N THR A 15 -21.85 3.32 50.26
CA THR A 15 -20.86 2.41 49.68
C THR A 15 -20.25 3.10 48.47
N CYS A 16 -19.14 3.81 48.69
CA CYS A 16 -18.33 4.41 47.65
C CYS A 16 -17.68 3.26 46.88
N MET A 17 -18.39 2.70 45.88
CA MET A 17 -17.77 1.81 44.89
C MET A 17 -16.77 2.66 44.11
N ALA A 18 -15.54 2.71 44.60
CA ALA A 18 -14.41 3.15 43.81
C ALA A 18 -14.34 2.19 42.61
N LEU A 19 -14.85 2.65 41.47
CA LEU A 19 -14.59 2.03 40.17
C LEU A 19 -13.08 2.14 39.95
N VAL A 20 -12.36 1.12 40.41
CA VAL A 20 -10.96 0.91 40.06
C VAL A 20 -10.99 0.49 38.59
N SER A 21 -10.96 1.48 37.70
CA SER A 21 -10.68 1.25 36.28
C SER A 21 -9.26 0.72 36.21
N THR A 22 -9.10 -0.60 36.14
CA THR A 22 -7.83 -1.22 35.80
C THR A 22 -7.47 -0.78 34.39
N LEU A 23 -6.58 0.20 34.27
CA LEU A 23 -5.91 0.54 33.02
C LEU A 23 -5.07 -0.67 32.64
N THR A 24 -5.61 -1.56 31.82
CA THR A 24 -4.79 -2.55 31.14
C THR A 24 -3.92 -1.77 30.16
N ALA A 25 -2.61 -1.77 30.39
CA ALA A 25 -1.67 -1.22 29.43
C ALA A 25 -1.90 -1.96 28.11
N GLN A 26 -2.41 -1.25 27.11
CA GLN A 26 -2.59 -1.83 25.79
C GLN A 26 -1.21 -2.08 25.19
N THR A 27 -0.91 -3.35 24.94
CA THR A 27 0.41 -3.77 24.48
C THR A 27 0.54 -3.53 22.98
N THR A 28 1.67 -2.95 22.57
CA THR A 28 2.06 -2.91 21.15
C THR A 28 2.35 -4.33 20.67
N THR A 29 1.78 -4.71 19.53
CA THR A 29 1.93 -6.07 18.97
C THR A 29 2.64 -6.02 17.63
N THR A 30 3.36 -7.10 17.31
CA THR A 30 3.88 -7.35 15.96
C THR A 30 2.89 -8.26 15.24
N ARG A 31 2.49 -7.88 14.02
CA ARG A 31 1.58 -8.68 13.19
C ARG A 31 2.34 -9.45 12.13
N ASN A 32 1.73 -10.51 11.62
CA ASN A 32 2.36 -11.31 10.58
C ASN A 32 2.31 -10.54 9.24
N LEU A 33 3.45 -10.39 8.56
CA LEU A 33 3.52 -9.73 7.26
C LEU A 33 2.60 -10.37 6.22
N SER A 34 2.40 -11.70 6.31
CA SER A 34 1.51 -12.42 5.40
C SER A 34 0.05 -11.96 5.48
N GLU A 35 -0.40 -11.38 6.61
CA GLU A 35 -1.74 -10.79 6.71
C GLU A 35 -1.91 -9.63 5.71
N PHE A 36 -0.89 -8.77 5.58
CA PHE A 36 -0.91 -7.65 4.64
C PHE A 36 -0.77 -8.14 3.20
N LEU A 37 0.20 -9.01 2.92
CA LEU A 37 0.43 -9.53 1.57
C LEU A 37 -0.77 -10.32 1.02
N ASN A 38 -1.48 -11.05 1.88
CA ASN A 38 -2.69 -11.79 1.49
C ASN A 38 -3.88 -10.87 1.19
N ALA A 39 -3.91 -9.67 1.77
CA ALA A 39 -4.94 -8.67 1.50
C ALA A 39 -4.72 -7.95 0.17
N GLN A 40 -3.51 -7.96 -0.39
CA GLN A 40 -3.24 -7.27 -1.66
C GLN A 40 -3.85 -8.00 -2.86
N GLY A 41 -4.27 -7.24 -3.87
CA GLY A 41 -4.92 -7.79 -5.06
C GLY A 41 -6.42 -8.02 -4.85
N THR A 42 -7.01 -7.47 -3.79
CA THR A 42 -8.40 -7.78 -3.40
C THR A 42 -9.37 -6.62 -3.61
N LEU A 43 -8.87 -5.42 -3.92
CA LEU A 43 -9.76 -4.29 -4.19
C LEU A 43 -10.62 -4.58 -5.43
N CYS A 44 -11.93 -4.44 -5.26
CA CYS A 44 -12.89 -4.44 -6.35
C CYS A 44 -13.79 -3.22 -6.24
N PHE A 45 -13.56 -2.25 -7.12
CA PHE A 45 -14.36 -1.04 -7.16
C PHE A 45 -15.84 -1.38 -7.49
N PRO A 46 -16.81 -0.85 -6.73
CA PRO A 46 -18.23 -1.06 -7.00
C PRO A 46 -18.60 -0.59 -8.42
N GLY A 47 -19.27 -1.45 -9.20
CA GLY A 47 -19.78 -1.12 -10.53
C GLY A 47 -18.87 -1.47 -11.72
N GLY A 48 -17.66 -1.99 -11.49
CA GLY A 48 -16.82 -2.56 -12.54
C GLY A 48 -17.07 -4.07 -12.68
N SER A 49 -17.51 -4.53 -13.85
CA SER A 49 -17.51 -5.97 -14.20
C SER A 49 -16.43 -6.20 -15.24
N PRO A 50 -15.47 -7.14 -15.05
CA PRO A 50 -15.34 -8.10 -13.94
C PRO A 50 -14.71 -7.54 -12.64
N CYS A 51 -14.07 -6.37 -12.68
CA CYS A 51 -13.56 -5.57 -11.55
C CYS A 51 -12.99 -4.27 -12.15
N LEU A 52 -13.24 -3.09 -11.59
CA LEU A 52 -12.50 -1.88 -12.01
C LEU A 52 -11.19 -1.84 -11.20
N LEU A 53 -10.06 -1.73 -11.89
CA LEU A 53 -8.71 -1.71 -11.31
C LEU A 53 -8.16 -0.28 -11.32
N PHE A 54 -7.29 0.07 -10.37
CA PHE A 54 -6.65 1.39 -10.34
C PHE A 54 -5.69 1.58 -11.52
N VAL A 55 -4.89 0.56 -11.81
CA VAL A 55 -4.05 0.48 -13.01
C VAL A 55 -4.47 -0.75 -13.82
N PRO A 56 -5.58 -0.71 -14.58
CA PRO A 56 -5.92 -1.79 -15.48
C PRO A 56 -4.73 -2.07 -16.40
N PRO A 57 -4.40 -3.35 -16.66
CA PRO A 57 -5.06 -4.62 -16.31
C PRO A 57 -4.63 -5.25 -14.97
N VAL A 58 -3.74 -4.59 -14.22
CA VAL A 58 -2.98 -5.21 -13.14
C VAL A 58 -3.64 -4.92 -11.80
N GLN A 59 -3.87 -5.96 -11.00
CA GLN A 59 -4.36 -5.79 -9.64
C GLN A 59 -3.25 -5.18 -8.78
N ASP A 60 -3.54 -4.02 -8.19
CA ASP A 60 -2.88 -3.43 -7.02
C ASP A 60 -1.35 -3.36 -7.08
N PHE A 61 -0.82 -2.93 -8.23
CA PHE A 61 0.54 -2.39 -8.30
C PHE A 61 0.52 -0.94 -7.89
N VAL A 62 1.57 -0.49 -7.20
CA VAL A 62 1.74 0.95 -6.99
C VAL A 62 2.07 1.63 -8.31
N GLY A 63 1.42 2.76 -8.56
CA GLY A 63 1.60 3.58 -9.75
C GLY A 63 1.98 5.02 -9.39
N TYR A 64 2.84 5.61 -10.19
CA TYR A 64 3.31 6.99 -10.05
C TYR A 64 3.22 7.72 -11.37
N SER A 65 2.93 9.02 -11.29
CA SER A 65 3.06 9.94 -12.43
C SER A 65 4.04 11.06 -12.12
N ASP A 66 4.79 11.50 -13.12
CA ASP A 66 5.58 12.73 -13.04
C ASP A 66 5.01 13.84 -13.93
N LEU A 67 5.55 15.06 -13.78
CA LEU A 67 5.10 16.24 -14.53
C LEU A 67 5.38 16.16 -16.04
N THR A 68 6.19 15.20 -16.49
CA THR A 68 6.46 14.96 -17.92
C THR A 68 5.47 13.97 -18.53
N GLY A 69 4.53 13.45 -17.72
CA GLY A 69 3.56 12.45 -18.13
C GLY A 69 4.14 11.03 -18.16
N ARG A 70 5.31 10.79 -17.57
CA ARG A 70 5.79 9.41 -17.38
C ARG A 70 5.02 8.78 -16.26
N LEU A 71 4.79 7.49 -16.41
CA LEU A 71 4.02 6.66 -15.51
C LEU A 71 4.84 5.43 -15.12
N MET A 72 5.21 5.29 -13.85
CA MET A 72 5.99 4.16 -13.35
C MET A 72 5.12 3.27 -12.48
N SER A 73 5.21 1.96 -12.66
CA SER A 73 4.46 1.00 -11.84
C SER A 73 5.36 -0.14 -11.37
N ALA A 74 5.10 -0.64 -10.15
CA ALA A 74 5.91 -1.67 -9.51
C ALA A 74 5.09 -2.69 -8.71
N ASP A 75 5.46 -3.96 -8.81
CA ASP A 75 4.90 -5.08 -8.05
C ASP A 75 5.43 -5.09 -6.61
N TYR A 76 5.04 -4.10 -5.82
CA TYR A 76 5.56 -3.95 -4.47
C TYR A 76 5.11 -5.09 -3.52
N ALA A 77 4.07 -5.84 -3.86
CA ALA A 77 3.50 -6.91 -3.02
C ALA A 77 3.78 -8.32 -3.58
N GLY A 78 4.49 -8.45 -4.71
CA GLY A 78 4.82 -9.74 -5.32
C GLY A 78 3.60 -10.48 -5.89
N LEU A 79 2.59 -9.76 -6.35
CA LEU A 79 1.36 -10.32 -6.92
C LEU A 79 1.62 -11.13 -8.19
N VAL A 80 2.66 -10.81 -8.95
CA VAL A 80 3.09 -11.61 -10.11
C VAL A 80 3.44 -13.02 -9.69
N ASN A 81 4.18 -13.17 -8.59
CA ASN A 81 4.57 -14.48 -8.07
C ASN A 81 3.39 -15.27 -7.48
N LYS A 82 2.35 -14.59 -6.99
CA LYS A 82 1.09 -15.24 -6.60
C LYS A 82 0.36 -15.80 -7.82
N CYS A 83 0.38 -15.06 -8.92
CA CYS A 83 -0.24 -15.46 -10.20
C CYS A 83 0.52 -16.62 -10.86
N TRP A 84 1.86 -16.55 -10.89
CA TRP A 84 2.72 -17.54 -11.51
C TRP A 84 3.92 -17.87 -10.60
N PRO A 85 3.74 -18.80 -9.65
CA PRO A 85 4.80 -19.17 -8.72
C PRO A 85 6.08 -19.59 -9.45
N GLY A 86 7.19 -18.94 -9.13
CA GLY A 86 8.52 -19.23 -9.70
C GLY A 86 8.82 -18.57 -11.03
N LEU A 87 7.90 -17.76 -11.59
CA LEU A 87 8.19 -16.99 -12.81
C LEU A 87 9.26 -15.92 -12.57
N LEU A 88 9.15 -15.18 -11.47
CA LEU A 88 10.11 -14.18 -11.06
C LEU A 88 10.74 -14.58 -9.72
N PRO A 89 12.00 -14.18 -9.44
CA PRO A 89 12.62 -14.39 -8.14
C PRO A 89 12.13 -13.38 -7.08
N THR A 90 10.89 -12.89 -7.20
CA THR A 90 10.31 -11.88 -6.30
C THR A 90 10.18 -12.41 -4.87
N SER A 91 10.67 -11.64 -3.91
CA SER A 91 10.61 -11.96 -2.49
C SER A 91 10.29 -10.71 -1.68
N SER A 92 9.55 -10.88 -0.60
CA SER A 92 9.15 -9.78 0.28
C SER A 92 9.50 -10.08 1.73
N ASP A 93 9.97 -9.06 2.45
CA ASP A 93 10.23 -9.07 3.88
C ASP A 93 9.83 -7.74 4.51
N GLY A 94 9.71 -7.68 5.83
CA GLY A 94 9.19 -6.49 6.48
C GLY A 94 8.72 -6.71 7.91
N THR A 95 8.11 -5.66 8.46
CA THR A 95 7.59 -5.64 9.83
C THR A 95 6.28 -4.87 9.86
N ILE A 96 5.35 -5.36 10.69
CA ILE A 96 4.08 -4.69 10.98
C ILE A 96 3.97 -4.50 12.47
N ILE A 97 3.90 -3.26 12.93
CA ILE A 97 3.69 -2.90 14.32
C ILE A 97 2.30 -2.31 14.47
N GLU A 98 1.50 -2.89 15.37
CA GLU A 98 0.20 -2.37 15.76
C GLU A 98 0.28 -1.77 17.16
N ARG A 99 -0.02 -0.47 17.26
CA ARG A 99 -0.04 0.29 18.51
C ARG A 99 -1.46 0.75 18.81
N PRO A 100 -2.09 0.22 19.88
CA PRO A 100 -3.39 0.72 20.32
C PRO A 100 -3.35 2.21 20.69
N LEU A 101 -4.40 2.93 20.34
CA LEU A 101 -4.58 4.35 20.60
C LEU A 101 -5.57 4.58 21.75
N ARG A 102 -5.48 5.74 22.41
CA ARG A 102 -6.31 6.09 23.57
C ARG A 102 -7.81 6.13 23.29
N ASP A 103 -8.20 6.34 22.04
CA ASP A 103 -9.59 6.39 21.59
C ASP A 103 -10.15 5.00 21.22
N GLY A 104 -9.39 3.93 21.48
CA GLY A 104 -9.78 2.55 21.19
C GLY A 104 -9.45 2.07 19.78
N ARG A 105 -8.86 2.92 18.94
CA ARG A 105 -8.34 2.57 17.61
C ARG A 105 -6.95 1.95 17.69
N ALA A 106 -6.35 1.65 16.54
CA ALA A 106 -4.97 1.18 16.47
C ALA A 106 -4.21 1.84 15.32
N GLU A 107 -3.03 2.38 15.59
CA GLU A 107 -2.07 2.79 14.57
C GLU A 107 -1.30 1.55 14.10
N ILE A 108 -1.19 1.40 12.79
CA ILE A 108 -0.41 0.37 12.11
C ILE A 108 0.76 1.06 11.43
N GLU A 109 1.97 0.59 11.72
CA GLU A 109 3.18 0.93 10.98
C GLU A 109 3.66 -0.32 10.24
N LEU A 110 3.68 -0.23 8.91
CA LEU A 110 4.15 -1.26 7.99
C LEU A 110 5.43 -0.78 7.32
N ILE A 111 6.47 -1.60 7.39
CA ILE A 111 7.67 -1.49 6.57
C ILE A 111 7.74 -2.76 5.72
N LEU A 112 7.78 -2.60 4.40
CA LEU A 112 7.85 -3.69 3.44
C LEU A 112 8.98 -3.41 2.44
N HIS A 113 9.82 -4.41 2.27
CA HIS A 113 10.84 -4.49 1.24
C HIS A 113 10.49 -5.63 0.30
N THR A 114 10.51 -5.35 -1.00
CA THR A 114 10.28 -6.37 -2.03
C THR A 114 11.41 -6.31 -3.04
N SER A 115 12.17 -7.40 -3.13
CA SER A 115 13.24 -7.57 -4.10
C SER A 115 12.74 -8.29 -5.34
N ASN A 116 13.34 -7.98 -6.48
CA ASN A 116 12.93 -8.43 -7.80
C ASN A 116 11.45 -8.12 -8.11
N ALA A 117 10.98 -6.95 -7.67
CA ALA A 117 9.67 -6.43 -8.03
C ALA A 117 9.62 -6.13 -9.53
N LEU A 118 8.62 -6.68 -10.24
CA LEU A 118 8.37 -6.33 -11.63
C LEU A 118 8.07 -4.85 -11.73
N THR A 119 8.76 -4.15 -12.61
CA THR A 119 8.63 -2.70 -12.78
C THR A 119 8.55 -2.34 -14.25
N TRP A 120 7.77 -1.32 -14.61
CA TRP A 120 7.82 -0.72 -15.95
C TRP A 120 7.55 0.78 -15.88
N VAL A 121 7.95 1.46 -16.97
CA VAL A 121 7.59 2.86 -17.19
C VAL A 121 6.89 3.01 -18.54
N ALA A 122 5.81 3.78 -18.58
CA ALA A 122 5.06 4.14 -19.77
C ALA A 122 4.94 5.67 -19.90
N GLN A 123 4.53 6.14 -21.07
CA GLN A 123 4.22 7.55 -21.32
C GLN A 123 2.71 7.77 -21.46
N GLY A 124 2.16 8.74 -20.73
CA GLY A 124 0.79 9.25 -20.88
C GLY A 124 -0.30 8.37 -20.26
N ASP A 125 -0.31 7.07 -20.57
CA ASP A 125 -1.33 6.13 -20.08
C ASP A 125 -0.71 4.77 -19.70
N PHE A 126 -1.11 4.22 -18.56
CA PHE A 126 -0.59 2.93 -18.07
C PHE A 126 -0.98 1.76 -18.97
N THR A 127 -2.16 1.83 -19.60
CA THR A 127 -2.75 0.74 -20.38
C THR A 127 -2.24 0.74 -21.83
N SER A 128 -2.25 1.91 -22.47
CA SER A 128 -2.13 2.09 -23.92
C SER A 128 -0.96 2.98 -24.34
N GLY A 129 -0.32 3.68 -23.40
CA GLY A 129 0.86 4.50 -23.68
C GLY A 129 2.03 3.69 -24.25
N PRO A 130 3.04 4.29 -24.89
CA PRO A 130 4.25 3.57 -25.24
C PRO A 130 5.04 3.22 -23.97
N VAL A 131 5.57 1.98 -23.92
CA VAL A 131 6.48 1.54 -22.86
C VAL A 131 7.84 2.16 -23.09
N LEU A 132 8.42 2.76 -22.06
CA LEU A 132 9.74 3.38 -22.08
C LEU A 132 10.81 2.53 -21.37
N PHE A 133 10.39 1.62 -20.50
CA PHE A 133 11.29 0.80 -19.70
C PHE A 133 10.61 -0.49 -19.23
N GLY A 134 11.35 -1.60 -19.26
CA GLY A 134 10.90 -2.90 -18.78
C GLY A 134 9.77 -3.48 -19.64
N GLN A 135 8.89 -4.24 -19.01
CA GLN A 135 7.77 -4.89 -19.69
C GLN A 135 6.53 -4.81 -18.82
N ARG A 136 5.41 -4.41 -19.44
CA ARG A 136 4.10 -4.40 -18.78
C ARG A 136 3.66 -5.81 -18.40
N TRP A 137 3.03 -5.93 -17.23
CA TRP A 137 2.21 -7.08 -16.90
C TRP A 137 0.96 -7.12 -17.81
N ASN A 138 0.48 -8.30 -18.22
CA ASN A 138 -0.44 -8.40 -19.37
C ASN A 138 -1.78 -7.69 -19.19
N GLU A 139 -2.28 -7.19 -20.33
CA GLU A 139 -3.50 -6.41 -20.63
C GLU A 139 -4.83 -7.17 -20.49
N SER A 140 -4.82 -8.48 -20.24
CA SER A 140 -6.01 -9.34 -20.30
C SER A 140 -6.58 -9.78 -18.94
N GLY A 141 -5.95 -9.38 -17.83
CA GLY A 141 -6.37 -9.81 -16.48
C GLY A 141 -6.18 -11.30 -16.21
N THR A 142 -5.49 -12.02 -17.10
CA THR A 142 -5.04 -13.39 -16.87
C THR A 142 -3.58 -13.35 -16.43
N CYS A 143 -3.15 -14.30 -15.58
CA CYS A 143 -1.74 -14.39 -15.19
C CYS A 143 -0.83 -14.48 -16.42
N GLY A 144 -0.08 -13.42 -16.71
CA GLY A 144 0.87 -13.44 -17.81
C GLY A 144 1.54 -12.10 -18.05
N ILE A 145 2.62 -12.15 -18.82
CA ILE A 145 3.35 -10.99 -19.31
C ILE A 145 2.88 -10.70 -20.74
N SER A 146 2.66 -9.43 -21.09
CA SER A 146 2.22 -9.06 -22.44
C SER A 146 3.28 -9.43 -23.48
N SER A 147 3.00 -10.45 -24.30
CA SER A 147 3.87 -10.88 -25.42
C SER A 147 3.77 -9.96 -26.64
N THR A 148 2.78 -9.07 -26.66
CA THR A 148 2.44 -8.19 -27.79
C THR A 148 3.51 -7.14 -28.11
N SER A 149 4.46 -6.92 -27.20
CA SER A 149 5.46 -5.87 -27.31
C SER A 149 6.80 -6.35 -27.89
N GLY A 150 6.98 -7.66 -28.14
CA GLY A 150 8.27 -8.21 -28.57
C GLY A 150 9.40 -8.06 -27.53
N LEU A 151 9.05 -7.60 -26.32
CA LEU A 151 9.97 -7.41 -25.21
C LEU A 151 10.19 -8.75 -24.51
N THR A 152 11.45 -9.11 -24.32
CA THR A 152 11.85 -10.44 -23.85
C THR A 152 12.39 -10.44 -22.43
N SER A 153 12.49 -9.29 -21.77
CA SER A 153 13.12 -9.17 -20.46
C SER A 153 12.33 -8.24 -19.54
N PRO A 154 11.75 -8.76 -18.44
CA PRO A 154 11.14 -7.91 -17.43
C PRO A 154 12.20 -7.01 -16.80
N ALA A 155 11.82 -5.80 -16.42
CA ALA A 155 12.67 -5.01 -15.53
C ALA A 155 12.35 -5.39 -14.09
N LEU A 156 13.39 -5.68 -13.32
CA LEU A 156 13.31 -6.13 -11.94
C LEU A 156 14.07 -5.18 -11.04
N GLY A 157 13.54 -4.95 -9.85
CA GLY A 157 14.08 -3.97 -8.92
C GLY A 157 13.75 -4.22 -7.47
N ASP A 158 14.16 -3.28 -6.64
CA ASP A 158 13.76 -3.20 -5.25
C ASP A 158 12.63 -2.16 -5.11
N ALA A 159 11.58 -2.55 -4.39
CA ALA A 159 10.51 -1.68 -3.95
C ALA A 159 10.52 -1.60 -2.42
N PHE A 160 10.41 -0.39 -1.90
CA PHE A 160 10.30 -0.10 -0.48
C PHE A 160 9.00 0.63 -0.21
N LEU A 161 8.19 0.12 0.72
CA LEU A 161 6.96 0.73 1.20
C LEU A 161 7.06 0.97 2.71
N HIS A 162 6.85 2.21 3.13
CA HIS A 162 6.59 2.57 4.53
C HIS A 162 5.22 3.23 4.61
N LEU A 163 4.30 2.55 5.29
CA LEU A 163 2.91 2.96 5.43
C LEU A 163 2.57 3.08 6.91
N VAL A 164 1.98 4.21 7.28
CA VAL A 164 1.39 4.41 8.60
C VAL A 164 -0.08 4.78 8.43
N PHE A 165 -0.96 4.03 9.07
CA PHE A 165 -2.39 4.28 9.03
C PHE A 165 -3.06 3.91 10.36
N VAL A 166 -4.28 4.36 10.57
CA VAL A 166 -5.10 4.01 11.73
C VAL A 166 -6.20 3.06 11.29
N ASN A 167 -6.47 2.04 12.11
CA ASN A 167 -7.56 1.09 12.00
C ASN A 167 -8.62 1.34 13.09
N PRO A 168 -9.88 0.93 12.90
CA PRO A 168 -10.98 1.23 13.84
C PRO A 168 -10.81 0.61 15.24
N LYS A 169 -10.00 -0.45 15.37
CA LYS A 169 -9.68 -1.14 16.63
C LYS A 169 -8.42 -1.99 16.49
N PRO A 170 -7.74 -2.35 17.59
CA PRO A 170 -6.67 -3.35 17.58
C PRO A 170 -7.13 -4.70 16.98
N GLY A 171 -6.27 -5.36 16.23
CA GLY A 171 -6.53 -6.64 15.56
C GLY A 171 -7.49 -6.55 14.37
N TYR A 172 -7.88 -5.36 13.93
CA TYR A 172 -8.70 -5.20 12.71
C TYR A 172 -7.96 -5.77 11.48
N PRO A 173 -8.63 -6.38 10.49
CA PRO A 173 -7.96 -6.88 9.29
C PRO A 173 -7.06 -5.82 8.63
N LEU A 174 -5.91 -6.23 8.11
CA LEU A 174 -5.06 -5.33 7.33
C LEU A 174 -5.69 -5.14 5.94
N PRO A 175 -5.72 -3.90 5.42
CA PRO A 175 -6.39 -3.60 4.16
C PRO A 175 -5.52 -3.91 2.95
N ASP A 176 -6.18 -3.99 1.80
CA ASP A 176 -5.55 -3.74 0.51
C ASP A 176 -5.09 -2.26 0.43
N LEU A 177 -3.90 -2.01 -0.12
CA LEU A 177 -3.35 -0.64 -0.17
C LEU A 177 -4.21 0.30 -1.01
N GLU A 178 -4.69 -0.14 -2.17
CA GLU A 178 -5.52 0.70 -3.04
C GLU A 178 -6.89 0.93 -2.40
N GLN A 179 -7.43 -0.06 -1.67
CA GLN A 179 -8.65 0.12 -0.89
C GLN A 179 -8.44 1.18 0.18
N LEU A 180 -7.36 1.11 0.94
CA LEU A 180 -7.06 2.05 2.01
C LEU A 180 -6.91 3.48 1.48
N LEU A 181 -6.33 3.65 0.29
CA LEU A 181 -6.05 4.96 -0.31
C LEU A 181 -7.26 5.56 -1.03
N GLY A 182 -8.01 4.74 -1.77
CA GLY A 182 -9.15 5.19 -2.58
C GLY A 182 -10.50 5.13 -1.85
N PHE A 183 -10.70 4.12 -1.00
CA PHE A 183 -11.98 3.80 -0.36
C PHE A 183 -11.80 3.31 1.08
N PRO A 184 -11.17 4.10 1.96
CA PRO A 184 -10.95 3.69 3.35
C PRO A 184 -12.29 3.31 4.02
N GLU A 185 -12.29 2.19 4.73
CA GLU A 185 -13.44 1.79 5.54
C GLU A 185 -13.65 2.77 6.69
N THR A 186 -14.82 2.73 7.32
CA THR A 186 -15.13 3.63 8.44
C THR A 186 -14.13 3.44 9.59
N GLY A 187 -13.39 4.51 9.92
CA GLY A 187 -12.37 4.53 10.96
C GLY A 187 -10.96 4.21 10.47
N GLN A 188 -10.78 3.92 9.18
CA GLN A 188 -9.46 3.86 8.54
C GLN A 188 -8.97 5.25 8.15
N GLU A 189 -7.69 5.53 8.44
CA GLU A 189 -7.07 6.81 8.10
C GLU A 189 -5.60 6.62 7.74
N VAL A 190 -5.20 7.00 6.52
CA VAL A 190 -3.77 7.05 6.16
C VAL A 190 -3.13 8.28 6.80
N THR A 191 -2.04 8.05 7.52
CA THR A 191 -1.24 9.08 8.20
C THR A 191 0.01 9.41 7.41
N SER A 192 0.68 8.40 6.86
CA SER A 192 1.90 8.54 6.08
C SER A 192 1.99 7.42 5.05
N LEU A 193 2.47 7.76 3.86
CA LEU A 193 2.83 6.80 2.82
C LEU A 193 4.15 7.26 2.22
N LYS A 194 5.12 6.36 2.16
CA LYS A 194 6.38 6.56 1.45
C LYS A 194 6.65 5.32 0.62
N VAL A 195 6.97 5.55 -0.65
CA VAL A 195 7.41 4.48 -1.55
C VAL A 195 8.65 4.90 -2.30
N SER A 196 9.57 3.96 -2.48
CA SER A 196 10.74 4.12 -3.33
C SER A 196 10.87 2.88 -4.19
N VAL A 197 11.04 3.07 -5.49
CA VAL A 197 11.28 1.97 -6.42
C VAL A 197 12.58 2.23 -7.17
N LYS A 198 13.41 1.20 -7.32
CA LYS A 198 14.58 1.23 -8.18
C LYS A 198 14.69 -0.08 -8.93
N ALA A 199 14.65 -0.04 -10.26
CA ALA A 199 14.67 -1.21 -11.11
C ALA A 199 15.67 -1.12 -12.25
N TYR A 200 16.06 -2.28 -12.77
CA TYR A 200 16.97 -2.43 -13.89
C TYR A 200 16.31 -3.27 -14.98
N GLY A 201 16.51 -2.85 -16.23
CA GLY A 201 15.91 -3.51 -17.38
C GLY A 201 16.14 -2.73 -18.65
N PRO A 202 15.54 -3.18 -19.76
CA PRO A 202 15.72 -2.54 -21.06
C PRO A 202 14.94 -1.22 -21.19
N LEU A 203 15.51 -0.25 -21.90
CA LEU A 203 14.89 1.02 -22.31
C LEU A 203 14.31 0.93 -23.72
N TYR A 204 13.27 1.71 -23.98
CA TYR A 204 12.57 1.76 -25.25
C TYR A 204 12.08 3.17 -25.60
N GLY A 205 12.06 3.50 -26.89
CA GLY A 205 11.39 4.69 -27.41
C GLY A 205 11.96 6.03 -26.91
N LEU A 206 13.17 6.03 -26.33
CA LEU A 206 13.84 7.25 -25.89
C LEU A 206 14.69 7.85 -27.03
N PRO A 207 14.71 9.18 -27.20
CA PRO A 207 15.56 9.83 -28.20
C PRO A 207 17.03 9.45 -28.01
N ASP A 208 17.71 9.16 -29.11
CA ASP A 208 19.15 8.86 -29.15
C ASP A 208 19.60 7.62 -28.35
N ILE A 209 18.66 6.80 -27.88
CA ILE A 209 18.92 5.55 -27.18
C ILE A 209 18.32 4.41 -28.00
N ALA A 210 19.14 3.44 -28.40
CA ALA A 210 18.66 2.27 -29.11
C ALA A 210 17.75 1.43 -28.20
N ASP A 211 16.65 0.93 -28.73
CA ASP A 211 15.75 0.02 -28.01
C ASP A 211 16.49 -1.21 -27.47
N GLY A 212 16.11 -1.65 -26.27
CA GLY A 212 16.79 -2.74 -25.56
C GLY A 212 18.07 -2.33 -24.84
N THR A 213 18.48 -1.05 -24.90
CA THR A 213 19.63 -0.55 -24.12
C THR A 213 19.39 -0.78 -22.63
N PRO A 214 20.34 -1.37 -21.88
CA PRO A 214 20.22 -1.50 -20.43
C PRO A 214 20.03 -0.14 -19.76
N GLY A 215 19.03 -0.05 -18.89
CA GLY A 215 18.70 1.16 -18.15
C GLY A 215 18.40 0.91 -16.69
N GLU A 216 18.26 2.02 -15.99
CA GLU A 216 17.79 2.12 -14.61
C GLU A 216 16.57 3.03 -14.59
N ALA A 217 15.52 2.57 -13.89
CA ALA A 217 14.36 3.37 -13.55
C ALA A 217 14.28 3.56 -12.04
N SER A 218 14.01 4.77 -11.57
CA SER A 218 13.77 5.01 -10.14
C SER A 218 12.72 6.08 -9.88
N THR A 219 11.95 5.88 -8.82
CA THR A 219 11.12 6.94 -8.23
C THR A 219 11.72 7.40 -6.91
N HIS A 220 11.62 8.70 -6.68
CA HIS A 220 11.89 9.29 -5.37
C HIS A 220 10.61 9.99 -4.92
N GLN A 221 9.80 9.29 -4.13
CA GLN A 221 8.67 9.90 -3.43
C GLN A 221 9.03 10.10 -1.96
N VAL A 222 9.17 11.36 -1.57
CA VAL A 222 9.22 11.78 -0.16
C VAL A 222 7.99 12.67 0.10
N GLY A 223 6.83 12.19 -0.33
CA GLY A 223 5.56 12.92 -0.25
C GLY A 223 4.69 12.35 0.85
N LEU A 224 4.67 13.03 2.00
CA LEU A 224 3.74 12.76 3.08
C LEU A 224 2.32 13.02 2.56
N LEU A 225 1.49 11.97 2.40
CA LEU A 225 0.02 12.14 2.34
C LEU A 225 -0.49 12.60 3.72
N THR A 226 0.05 13.70 4.24
CA THR A 226 -0.51 14.36 5.43
C THR A 226 -1.77 15.07 5.03
N LYS A 227 -2.85 14.80 5.77
CA LYS A 227 -4.11 15.52 5.71
C LYS A 227 -3.91 17.03 5.50
N THR A 228 -4.15 17.52 4.29
CA THR A 228 -4.51 18.92 4.06
C THR A 228 -6.01 19.06 4.34
N HIS A 229 -6.37 19.32 5.60
CA HIS A 229 -7.67 19.89 5.98
C HIS A 229 -8.91 19.04 5.61
N GLY A 230 -8.85 17.71 5.77
CA GLY A 230 -10.03 16.86 5.69
C GLY A 230 -10.61 16.67 4.28
N LYS A 231 -9.87 17.05 3.23
CA LYS A 231 -10.16 16.65 1.86
C LYS A 231 -9.02 15.77 1.38
N PRO A 232 -9.29 14.61 0.76
CA PRO A 232 -8.24 13.84 0.13
C PRO A 232 -7.67 14.71 -0.99
N ALA A 233 -6.41 15.09 -0.88
CA ALA A 233 -5.65 15.61 -2.01
C ALA A 233 -5.41 14.42 -2.95
N ILE A 234 -6.43 14.06 -3.73
CA ILE A 234 -6.32 13.10 -4.83
C ILE A 234 -5.66 13.82 -6.02
N ASP A 235 -4.51 14.47 -5.79
CA ASP A 235 -3.57 14.65 -6.88
C ASP A 235 -2.82 13.32 -6.95
N GLY A 236 -3.34 12.44 -7.81
CA GLY A 236 -3.06 11.01 -7.83
C GLY A 236 -1.56 10.74 -7.90
N PHE A 237 -0.97 10.39 -6.76
CA PHE A 237 0.37 9.81 -6.66
C PHE A 237 1.44 10.53 -7.50
N THR A 238 1.43 11.87 -7.50
CA THR A 238 2.49 12.65 -8.12
C THR A 238 3.79 12.36 -7.37
N VAL A 239 4.74 11.76 -8.07
CA VAL A 239 6.13 11.77 -7.60
C VAL A 239 6.80 13.02 -8.10
N GLU A 240 7.75 13.52 -7.33
CA GLU A 240 8.56 14.65 -7.76
C GLU A 240 9.28 14.35 -9.08
N ARG A 241 9.65 13.07 -9.30
CA ARG A 241 10.44 12.65 -10.45
C ARG A 241 10.42 11.13 -10.69
N ILE A 242 10.25 10.74 -11.96
CA ILE A 242 10.62 9.42 -12.48
C ILE A 242 11.93 9.58 -13.26
N ASP A 243 12.99 8.98 -12.73
CA ASP A 243 14.29 8.95 -13.38
C ASP A 243 14.42 7.74 -14.29
N LEU A 244 14.75 7.99 -15.55
CA LEU A 244 15.07 6.98 -16.55
C LEU A 244 16.41 7.34 -17.18
N LYS A 245 17.36 6.41 -17.14
CA LYS A 245 18.68 6.62 -17.74
C LYS A 245 19.31 5.31 -18.23
N PRO A 246 20.13 5.36 -19.30
CA PRO A 246 20.95 4.22 -19.67
C PRO A 246 21.98 3.95 -18.57
N ILE A 247 22.25 2.67 -18.34
CA ILE A 247 23.38 2.23 -17.54
C ILE A 247 24.40 1.62 -18.50
N GLY A 248 25.67 2.03 -18.37
CA GLY A 248 26.73 1.43 -19.17
C GLY A 248 26.72 -0.09 -19.03
N LYS A 249 27.24 -0.80 -20.05
CA LYS A 249 27.47 -2.24 -19.92
C LYS A 249 28.37 -2.45 -18.70
N LYS A 250 27.84 -3.11 -17.66
CA LYS A 250 28.67 -3.64 -16.58
C LYS A 250 29.53 -4.77 -17.10
#